data_AF-A0A645J955-F1
#
_entry.id   AF-A0A645J955-F1
#
_cell.length_a   1.000
_cell.length_b   1.000
_cell.length_c   1.000
_cell.angle_alpha   90.00
_cell.angle_beta   90.00
_cell.angle_gamma   90.00
#
_symmetry.space_group_name_H-M   'P 1'
#
loop_
_entity.id
_entity.type
_entity.pdbx_description
1 polymer ?
#
loop_
_entity_poly.entity_id
_entity_poly.type
_entity_poly.pdbx_seq_one_letter_code
_entity_poly.pdbx_strand_id
1 'polypeptide(L)'
;MSSYVYVLRCGDGSLYTGWTNDLKQRLAAHQSGKGAKYTRGRLPIEMVYFEEMPDKSAALKRENELKKLKKTEKELLIKNLK
;
A
#
# COMPACT_ATOMS: atom_id res chain seq x y z
N MET A 1 -1.37 -16.58 10.26
CA MET A 1 -1.96 -15.22 10.23
C MET A 1 -1.64 -14.63 8.87
N SER A 2 -2.65 -14.47 8.02
CA SER A 2 -2.49 -13.84 6.71
C SER A 2 -2.00 -12.41 6.89
N SER A 3 -1.06 -12.00 6.05
CA SER A 3 -0.51 -10.65 6.00
C SER A 3 -0.83 -10.05 4.66
N TYR A 4 -0.98 -8.74 4.57
CA TYR A 4 -1.34 -8.04 3.34
C TYR A 4 -0.29 -7.01 3.00
N VAL A 5 0.04 -6.90 1.73
CA VAL A 5 0.84 -5.80 1.18
C VAL A 5 -0.09 -4.89 0.41
N TYR A 6 0.11 -3.59 0.52
CA TYR A 6 -0.73 -2.60 -0.14
C TYR A 6 0.08 -1.43 -0.70
N VAL A 7 -0.49 -0.83 -1.73
CA VAL A 7 -0.02 0.43 -2.30
C VAL A 7 -1.16 1.45 -2.25
N LEU A 8 -0.86 2.59 -1.64
CA LEU A 8 -1.74 3.75 -1.59
C LEU A 8 -1.21 4.82 -2.53
N ARG A 9 -2.10 5.48 -3.26
CA ARG A 9 -1.83 6.68 -4.03
C ARG A 9 -2.30 7.88 -3.22
N CYS A 10 -1.37 8.75 -2.86
CA CYS A 10 -1.67 10.01 -2.22
C CYS A 10 -2.10 11.05 -3.27
N GLY A 11 -2.79 12.12 -2.84
CA GLY A 11 -3.34 13.16 -3.73
C GLY A 11 -2.29 13.93 -4.52
N ASP A 12 -1.04 13.92 -4.06
CA ASP A 12 0.13 14.47 -4.77
C ASP A 12 0.67 13.53 -5.87
N GLY A 13 0.03 12.37 -6.09
CA GLY A 13 0.47 11.36 -7.05
C GLY A 13 1.68 10.55 -6.58
N SER A 14 2.05 10.66 -5.30
CA SER A 14 3.06 9.80 -4.68
C SER A 14 2.47 8.44 -4.32
N LEU A 15 3.30 7.40 -4.39
CA LEU A 15 2.90 6.04 -4.04
C LEU A 15 3.52 5.63 -2.70
N TYR A 16 2.67 5.25 -1.76
CA TYR A 16 3.08 4.69 -0.47
C TYR A 16 2.88 3.18 -0.48
N THR A 17 3.96 2.44 -0.25
CA THR A 17 3.93 0.97 -0.14
C THR A 17 4.11 0.57 1.32
N GLY A 18 3.24 -0.31 1.81
CA GLY A 18 3.35 -0.85 3.16
C GLY A 18 2.73 -2.23 3.25
N TRP A 19 2.87 -2.86 4.42
CA TRP A 19 2.20 -4.10 4.74
C TRP A 19 1.43 -3.97 6.06
N THR A 20 0.43 -4.82 6.25
CA THR A 20 -0.41 -4.89 7.45
C THR A 20 -1.06 -6.26 7.55
N ASN A 21 -1.42 -6.68 8.75
CA ASN A 21 -2.32 -7.82 8.98
C ASN A 21 -3.80 -7.46 8.78
N ASP A 22 -4.15 -6.18 8.90
CA ASP A 22 -5.54 -5.70 8.86
C ASP A 22 -5.72 -4.52 7.89
N LEU A 23 -5.96 -4.83 6.61
CA LEU A 23 -6.16 -3.82 5.56
C LEU A 23 -7.28 -2.83 5.89
N LYS A 24 -8.42 -3.33 6.36
CA LYS A 24 -9.60 -2.49 6.65
C LYS A 24 -9.32 -1.48 7.75
N GLN A 25 -8.77 -1.92 8.89
CA GLN A 25 -8.39 -1.00 9.97
C GLN A 25 -7.32 -0.01 9.51
N ARG A 26 -6.33 -0.48 8.74
CA ARG A 26 -5.24 0.37 8.28
C ARG A 26 -5.74 1.45 7.33
N LEU A 27 -6.57 1.08 6.35
CA LEU A 27 -7.17 2.01 5.40
C LEU A 27 -8.05 3.04 6.11
N ALA A 28 -8.92 2.58 7.02
CA ALA A 28 -9.77 3.46 7.83
C ALA A 28 -8.93 4.45 8.65
N ALA A 29 -7.82 4.02 9.24
CA ALA A 29 -6.89 4.90 9.95
C ALA A 29 -6.25 5.95 9.02
N HIS A 30 -5.83 5.55 7.82
CA HIS A 30 -5.28 6.48 6.83
C HIS A 30 -6.33 7.49 6.35
N GLN A 31 -7.55 7.06 6.06
CA GLN A 31 -8.67 7.94 5.65
C GLN A 31 -9.12 8.87 6.78
N SER A 32 -9.11 8.42 8.03
CA SER A 32 -9.49 9.23 9.19
C SER A 32 -8.38 10.20 9.63
N GLY A 33 -7.27 10.31 8.87
CA GLY A 33 -6.13 11.12 9.24
C GLY A 33 -5.42 10.66 10.52
N LYS A 34 -5.59 9.41 10.94
CA LYS A 34 -4.87 8.78 12.08
C LYS A 34 -3.78 7.80 11.63
N GLY A 35 -3.58 7.64 10.32
CA GLY A 35 -2.56 6.77 9.73
C GLY A 35 -1.14 7.33 9.86
N ALA A 36 -0.22 6.83 9.02
CA ALA A 36 1.18 7.25 9.04
C ALA A 36 1.32 8.78 8.93
N LYS A 37 2.26 9.37 9.67
CA LYS A 37 2.58 10.82 9.66
C LYS A 37 2.73 11.36 8.23
N TYR A 38 3.27 10.54 7.33
CA TYR A 38 3.47 10.84 5.91
C TYR A 38 2.17 11.01 5.11
N THR A 39 1.15 10.21 5.42
CA THR A 39 -0.13 10.20 4.68
C THR A 39 -1.15 11.22 5.22
N ARG A 40 -0.97 11.68 6.46
CA ARG A 40 -1.93 12.54 7.18
C ARG A 40 -2.20 13.90 6.52
N GLY A 41 -1.23 14.43 5.77
CA GLY A 41 -1.34 15.71 5.05
C GLY A 41 -1.45 15.57 3.52
N ARG A 42 -1.59 14.35 2.99
CA ARG A 42 -1.59 14.06 1.55
C ARG A 42 -2.86 13.36 1.10
N LEU A 43 -3.98 13.77 1.70
CA LEU A 43 -5.31 13.36 1.32
C LEU A 43 -5.72 14.06 0.00
N PRO A 44 -6.50 13.41 -0.87
CA PRO A 44 -7.08 12.07 -0.72
C PRO A 44 -6.06 10.94 -0.86
N ILE A 45 -6.24 9.85 -0.13
CA ILE A 45 -5.42 8.64 -0.25
C ILE A 45 -6.31 7.54 -0.80
N GLU A 46 -5.94 7.00 -1.95
CA GLU A 46 -6.68 5.93 -2.63
C GLU A 46 -5.89 4.63 -2.55
N MET A 47 -6.56 3.54 -2.20
CA MET A 47 -5.96 2.21 -2.28
C MET A 47 -5.97 1.77 -3.74
N VAL A 48 -4.79 1.70 -4.35
CA VAL A 48 -4.65 1.34 -5.77
C VAL A 48 -4.24 -0.11 -5.98
N TYR A 49 -3.70 -0.76 -4.94
CA TYR A 49 -3.32 -2.17 -5.00
C TYR A 49 -3.27 -2.77 -3.59
N PHE A 50 -3.66 -4.03 -3.48
CA PHE A 50 -3.43 -4.86 -2.29
C PHE A 50 -3.28 -6.33 -2.70
N GLU A 51 -2.49 -7.07 -1.94
CA GLU A 51 -2.23 -8.50 -2.17
C GLU A 51 -2.19 -9.23 -0.83
N GLU A 52 -2.88 -10.37 -0.75
CA GLU A 52 -2.85 -11.26 0.41
C GLU A 52 -1.63 -12.16 0.33
N MET A 53 -0.91 -12.25 1.44
CA MET A 53 0.30 -13.03 1.60
C MET A 53 0.10 -14.03 2.75
N PRO A 54 0.66 -15.24 2.61
CA PRO A 54 0.47 -16.30 3.60
C PRO A 54 1.08 -15.97 4.96
N ASP A 55 2.15 -15.17 4.98
CA ASP A 55 2.91 -14.84 6.18
C ASP A 55 3.63 -13.49 6.08
N LYS A 56 4.10 -13.00 7.23
CA LYS A 56 4.82 -11.73 7.36
C LYS A 56 6.11 -11.71 6.53
N SER A 57 6.80 -12.84 6.38
CA SER A 57 8.05 -12.92 5.62
C SER A 57 7.78 -12.72 4.13
N ALA A 58 6.74 -13.37 3.61
CA ALA A 58 6.25 -13.18 2.26
C ALA A 58 5.83 -11.72 2.02
N ALA A 59 5.07 -11.12 2.95
CA ALA A 59 4.68 -9.71 2.87
C ALA A 59 5.89 -8.75 2.85
N LEU A 60 6.90 -8.98 3.69
CA LEU A 60 8.11 -8.16 3.71
C LEU A 60 8.95 -8.31 2.43
N LYS A 61 9.07 -9.53 1.90
CA LYS A 61 9.74 -9.77 0.61
C LYS A 61 9.04 -8.99 -0.50
N ARG A 62 7.72 -9.11 -0.57
CA ARG A 62 6.90 -8.44 -1.58
C ARG A 62 6.93 -6.92 -1.43
N GLU A 63 6.89 -6.40 -0.21
CA GLU A 63 7.07 -4.96 0.05
C GLU A 63 8.44 -4.47 -0.46
N ASN A 64 9.51 -5.23 -0.24
CA ASN A 64 10.84 -4.89 -0.74
C ASN A 64 10.93 -4.94 -2.27
N GLU A 65 10.30 -5.92 -2.92
CA GLU A 65 10.18 -5.96 -4.37
C GLU A 65 9.48 -4.71 -4.89
N LEU A 66 8.30 -4.39 -4.33
CA LEU A 66 7.57 -3.18 -4.68
C LEU A 66 8.42 -1.93 -4.43
N LYS A 67 9.14 -1.82 -3.31
CA LYS A 67 10.03 -0.66 -3.05
C LYS A 67 11.12 -0.49 -4.10
N LYS A 68 11.64 -1.59 -4.67
CA LYS A 68 12.65 -1.55 -5.74
C LYS A 68 12.07 -1.18 -7.11
N LEU A 69 10.80 -1.47 -7.36
CA LEU A 69 10.14 -1.12 -8.62
C LEU A 69 10.07 0.40 -8.80
N LYS A 70 10.30 0.84 -10.05
CA LYS A 70 10.09 2.23 -10.44
C LYS A 70 8.61 2.57 -10.39
N LYS A 71 8.29 3.87 -10.29
CA LYS A 71 6.89 4.36 -10.30
C LYS A 71 6.10 3.79 -11.49
N THR A 72 6.69 3.79 -12.69
CA THR A 72 6.06 3.25 -13.91
C THR A 72 5.74 1.76 -13.81
N GLU A 73 6.64 0.96 -13.22
CA GLU A 73 6.42 -0.48 -13.04
C GLU A 73 5.34 -0.74 -12.00
N LYS A 74 5.29 0.04 -10.91
CA LYS A 74 4.19 -0.01 -9.94
C LYS A 74 2.86 0.32 -10.61
N GLU A 75 2.81 1.37 -11.42
CA GLU A 75 1.58 1.74 -12.12
C GLU A 75 1.15 0.70 -13.15
N LEU A 76 2.08 0.05 -13.85
CA LEU A 76 1.79 -1.12 -14.69
C LEU A 76 1.23 -2.29 -13.89
N LEU A 77 1.82 -2.57 -12.73
CA LEU A 77 1.38 -3.66 -11.86
C LEU A 77 -0.04 -3.39 -11.33
N ILE A 78 -0.32 -2.16 -10.88
CA ILE A 78 -1.67 -1.68 -10.52
C ILE A 78 -2.65 -1.84 -11.69
N LYS A 79 -2.23 -1.51 -12.93
CA LYS A 79 -3.10 -1.53 -14.11
C LYS A 79 -3.43 -2.94 -14.59
N ASN A 80 -2.53 -3.91 -14.40
CA ASN A 80 -2.71 -5.30 -14.83
C ASN A 80 -3.58 -6.15 -13.89
N LEU A 81 -3.91 -5.66 -12.70
CA LEU A 81 -4.78 -6.34 -11.73
C LEU A 81 -6.25 -5.93 -11.79
N LYS A 82 -6.64 -5.22 -12.85
CA LYS A 82 -8.03 -4.88 -13.16
C LYS A 82 -8.72 -5.98 -13.94
#